data_AF-A0AAD3HNY8-F1
#
_entry.id   AF-A0AAD3HNY8-F1
#
_cell.length_a   1.000
_cell.length_b   1.000
_cell.length_c   1.000
_cell.angle_alpha   90.00
_cell.angle_beta   90.00
_cell.angle_gamma   90.00
#
_symmetry.space_group_name_H-M   'P 1'
#
loop_
_entity.id
_entity.type
_entity.pdbx_description
1 polymer ?
#
loop_
_entity_poly.entity_id
_entity_poly.type
_entity_poly.pdbx_seq_one_letter_code
_entity_poly.pdbx_strand_id
1 'polypeptide(L)'
;MLRQLSNVLPGTIRAACGVTPVALNRGFKAVADVEIDFSNRETLKKYVGIRDHLSKEPGTRGKLVEALSEVLNAIKAAPETSDYRKAVEATCQYRLKVCQQNESDAAIEEVLDAHLEELIKECKEEARLATYIAGTKPWDVPADYAVPVVDYQDAAAVLEAKK
;
A
#
# COMPACT_ATOMS: atom_id res chain seq x y z
N MET A 1 -27.31 -59.04 16.75
CA MET A 1 -26.00 -58.80 16.11
C MET A 1 -26.10 -58.93 14.58
N LEU A 2 -26.78 -57.99 13.89
CA LEU A 2 -27.02 -58.07 12.44
C LEU A 2 -26.94 -56.68 11.75
N ARG A 3 -26.21 -55.71 12.33
CA ARG A 3 -26.10 -54.33 11.82
C ARG A 3 -24.76 -53.97 11.18
N GLN A 4 -23.82 -54.92 11.02
CA GLN A 4 -22.45 -54.62 10.57
C GLN A 4 -22.09 -55.11 9.15
N LEU A 5 -23.04 -55.58 8.34
CA LEU A 5 -22.74 -56.09 6.99
C LEU A 5 -23.13 -55.17 5.83
N SER A 6 -23.64 -53.96 6.07
CA SER A 6 -24.09 -53.06 5.00
C SER A 6 -22.96 -52.32 4.26
N ASN A 7 -21.70 -52.42 4.71
CA ASN A 7 -20.57 -51.68 4.12
C ASN A 7 -19.81 -52.44 3.02
N VAL A 8 -20.21 -53.68 2.68
CA VAL A 8 -19.50 -54.51 1.68
C VAL A 8 -20.26 -54.65 0.36
N LEU A 9 -21.45 -54.04 0.24
CA LEU A 9 -22.26 -54.15 -0.98
C LEU A 9 -21.83 -53.12 -2.06
N PRO A 10 -21.68 -53.54 -3.34
CA PRO A 10 -21.41 -52.65 -4.47
C PRO A 10 -22.47 -51.55 -4.62
N GLY A 11 -22.04 -50.38 -5.08
CA GLY A 11 -22.81 -49.13 -5.04
C GLY A 11 -24.17 -49.12 -5.76
N THR A 12 -24.48 -50.13 -6.57
CA THR A 12 -25.76 -50.23 -7.31
C THR A 12 -26.96 -50.58 -6.42
N ILE A 13 -26.74 -51.16 -5.23
CA ILE A 13 -27.83 -51.47 -4.28
C ILE A 13 -28.09 -50.32 -3.29
N ARG A 14 -27.13 -49.40 -3.12
CA ARG A 14 -27.25 -48.28 -2.17
C ARG A 14 -28.26 -47.20 -2.61
N ALA A 15 -28.61 -47.17 -3.90
CA ALA A 15 -29.53 -46.18 -4.48
C ALA A 15 -31.02 -46.39 -4.15
N ALA A 16 -31.41 -47.51 -3.50
CA ALA A 16 -32.81 -47.80 -3.18
C ALA A 16 -33.29 -47.19 -1.85
N CYS A 17 -32.38 -46.73 -0.97
CA CYS A 17 -32.73 -46.02 0.26
C CYS A 17 -32.43 -44.54 0.06
N GLY A 18 -33.47 -43.72 -0.19
CA GLY A 18 -33.41 -42.29 -0.50
C GLY A 18 -32.76 -41.39 0.55
N VAL A 19 -31.47 -41.59 0.83
CA VAL A 19 -30.63 -40.68 1.58
C VAL A 19 -29.84 -39.87 0.57
N THR A 20 -30.31 -38.65 0.31
CA THR A 20 -29.57 -37.67 -0.49
C THR A 20 -28.20 -37.44 0.14
N PRO A 21 -27.08 -37.66 -0.58
CA PRO A 21 -25.78 -37.25 -0.08
C PRO A 21 -25.78 -35.72 -0.03
N VAL A 22 -25.62 -35.16 1.17
CA VAL A 22 -25.28 -33.75 1.33
C VAL A 22 -23.98 -33.54 0.56
N ALA A 23 -24.08 -32.86 -0.57
CA ALA A 23 -22.95 -32.53 -1.41
C ALA A 23 -21.99 -31.65 -0.61
N LEU A 24 -20.91 -32.25 -0.14
CA LEU A 24 -19.70 -31.55 0.32
C LEU A 24 -19.00 -30.94 -0.91
N ASN A 25 -19.70 -30.02 -1.60
CA ASN A 25 -19.16 -29.20 -2.69
C ASN A 25 -18.37 -28.02 -2.09
N ARG A 26 -17.33 -28.31 -1.31
CA ARG A 26 -16.21 -27.39 -1.14
C ARG A 26 -15.00 -28.02 -1.79
N GLY A 27 -15.04 -28.06 -3.12
CA GLY A 27 -13.85 -28.36 -3.91
C GLY A 27 -12.83 -27.27 -3.67
N PHE A 28 -11.68 -27.63 -3.11
CA PHE A 28 -10.48 -26.80 -3.20
C PHE A 28 -10.11 -26.77 -4.68
N LYS A 29 -10.40 -25.67 -5.38
CA LYS A 29 -9.80 -25.42 -6.69
C LYS A 29 -8.29 -25.32 -6.50
N ALA A 30 -7.51 -26.03 -7.32
CA ALA A 30 -6.08 -25.83 -7.36
C ALA A 30 -5.82 -24.37 -7.75
N VAL A 31 -4.75 -23.76 -7.22
CA VAL A 31 -4.40 -22.35 -7.50
C VAL A 31 -4.24 -22.09 -9.01
N ALA A 32 -3.89 -23.12 -9.78
CA ALA A 32 -3.76 -23.08 -11.24
C ALA A 32 -5.11 -22.99 -11.99
N ASP A 33 -6.24 -23.34 -11.36
CA ASP A 33 -7.58 -23.36 -11.99
C ASP A 33 -8.38 -22.07 -11.71
N VAL A 34 -7.76 -21.09 -11.06
CA VAL A 34 -8.34 -19.76 -10.85
C VAL A 34 -7.83 -18.86 -11.97
N GLU A 35 -8.64 -18.66 -12.99
CA GLU A 35 -8.40 -17.62 -13.98
C GLU A 35 -8.41 -16.26 -13.26
N ILE A 36 -7.23 -15.66 -13.12
CA ILE A 36 -7.07 -14.33 -12.53
C ILE A 36 -7.43 -13.32 -13.62
N ASP A 37 -8.51 -12.58 -13.42
CA ASP A 37 -8.83 -11.44 -14.25
C ASP A 37 -7.91 -10.26 -13.87
N PHE A 38 -6.87 -10.05 -14.68
CA PHE A 38 -5.94 -8.93 -14.54
C PHE A 38 -6.58 -7.57 -14.86
N SER A 39 -7.76 -7.55 -15.47
CA SER A 39 -8.52 -6.32 -15.73
C SER A 39 -9.25 -5.84 -14.47
N ASN A 40 -9.48 -6.74 -13.51
CA ASN A 40 -10.19 -6.42 -12.28
C ASN A 40 -9.22 -5.89 -11.22
N ARG A 41 -9.29 -4.58 -10.98
CA ARG A 41 -8.44 -3.86 -10.02
C ARG A 41 -8.55 -4.37 -8.59
N GLU A 42 -9.74 -4.78 -8.13
CA GLU A 42 -9.91 -5.33 -6.78
C GLU A 42 -9.16 -6.65 -6.59
N THR A 43 -9.12 -7.45 -7.67
CA THR A 43 -8.35 -8.69 -7.72
C THR A 43 -6.85 -8.37 -7.66
N LEU A 44 -6.37 -7.39 -8.43
CA LEU A 44 -4.97 -6.96 -8.39
C LEU A 44 -4.56 -6.44 -7.01
N LYS A 45 -5.34 -5.52 -6.41
CA LYS A 45 -5.07 -4.99 -5.06
C LYS A 45 -5.02 -6.08 -3.99
N LYS A 46 -5.80 -7.15 -4.15
CA LYS A 46 -5.69 -8.34 -3.29
C LYS A 46 -4.35 -9.05 -3.48
N TYR A 47 -3.94 -9.32 -4.71
CA TYR A 47 -2.69 -10.06 -4.98
C TYR A 47 -1.42 -9.30 -4.60
N VAL A 48 -1.43 -7.97 -4.74
CA VAL A 48 -0.34 -7.09 -4.28
C VAL A 48 -0.32 -6.96 -2.75
N GLY A 49 -1.35 -7.46 -2.05
CA GLY A 49 -1.44 -7.46 -0.58
C GLY A 49 -2.00 -6.17 0.02
N ILE A 50 -2.33 -5.18 -0.81
CA ILE A 50 -2.84 -3.88 -0.36
C ILE A 50 -4.19 -4.03 0.33
N ARG A 51 -5.09 -4.82 -0.26
CA ARG A 51 -6.42 -5.06 0.31
C ARG A 51 -6.36 -5.74 1.68
N ASP A 52 -5.41 -6.66 1.86
CA ASP A 52 -5.33 -7.49 3.06
C ASP A 52 -4.53 -6.80 4.19
N HIS A 53 -3.65 -5.84 3.86
CA HIS A 53 -2.78 -5.16 4.84
C HIS A 53 -3.10 -3.68 5.07
N LEU A 54 -3.75 -3.01 4.13
CA LEU A 54 -3.90 -1.54 4.10
C LEU A 54 -5.36 -1.05 4.08
N SER A 55 -6.33 -1.96 4.21
CA SER A 55 -7.79 -1.77 4.36
C SER A 55 -8.64 -1.85 3.08
N LYS A 56 -9.94 -2.15 3.27
CA LYS A 56 -10.96 -2.37 2.22
C LYS A 56 -12.09 -1.32 2.28
N GLU A 57 -11.84 -0.18 2.89
CA GLU A 57 -12.93 0.75 3.19
C GLU A 57 -13.32 1.59 1.96
N PRO A 58 -14.63 1.74 1.67
CA PRO A 58 -15.10 2.59 0.59
C PRO A 58 -14.82 4.07 0.89
N GLY A 59 -14.55 4.87 -0.15
CA GLY A 59 -14.32 6.32 -0.02
C GLY A 59 -12.86 6.71 0.30
N THR A 60 -11.89 6.01 -0.29
CA THR A 60 -10.45 6.24 -0.12
C THR A 60 -10.00 7.65 -0.50
N ARG A 61 -10.56 8.25 -1.57
CA ARG A 61 -10.26 9.65 -1.94
C ARG A 61 -10.52 10.65 -0.81
N GLY A 62 -11.70 10.57 -0.17
CA GLY A 62 -12.06 11.48 0.92
C GLY A 62 -11.09 11.38 2.09
N LYS A 63 -10.72 10.15 2.46
CA LYS A 63 -9.74 9.88 3.52
C LYS A 63 -8.34 10.37 3.16
N LEU A 64 -7.93 10.25 1.90
CA LEU A 64 -6.64 10.80 1.46
C LEU A 64 -6.64 12.33 1.58
N VAL A 65 -7.72 13.00 1.18
CA VAL A 65 -7.85 14.46 1.32
C VAL A 65 -7.81 14.88 2.80
N GLU A 66 -8.51 14.14 3.67
CA GLU A 66 -8.46 14.36 5.12
C GLU A 66 -7.05 14.17 5.69
N ALA A 67 -6.37 13.07 5.34
CA ALA A 67 -5.02 12.76 5.80
C ALA A 67 -4.00 13.80 5.30
N LEU A 68 -4.10 14.25 4.05
CA LEU A 68 -3.26 15.34 3.52
C LEU A 68 -3.50 16.65 4.26
N SER A 69 -4.76 16.94 4.62
CA SER A 69 -5.10 18.13 5.42
C SER A 69 -4.54 18.05 6.84
N GLU A 70 -4.52 16.85 7.44
CA GLU A 70 -3.90 16.58 8.74
C GLU A 70 -2.38 16.85 8.69
N VAL A 71 -1.68 16.34 7.68
CA VAL A 71 -0.24 16.60 7.47
C VAL A 71 0.03 18.10 7.32
N LEU A 72 -0.75 18.80 6.49
CA LEU A 72 -0.64 20.25 6.31
C LEU A 72 -0.90 21.05 7.58
N ASN A 73 -1.67 20.51 8.52
CA ASN A 73 -1.86 21.14 9.83
C ASN A 73 -0.71 20.84 10.79
N ALA A 74 -0.21 19.59 10.81
CA ALA A 74 0.92 19.19 11.64
C ALA A 74 2.22 19.93 11.27
N ILE A 75 2.48 20.10 9.97
CA ILE A 75 3.72 20.72 9.47
C ILE A 75 3.85 22.20 9.83
N LYS A 76 2.75 22.89 10.17
CA LYS A 76 2.76 24.30 10.60
C LYS A 76 3.61 24.53 11.86
N ALA A 77 3.89 23.49 12.63
CA ALA A 77 4.82 23.56 13.77
C ALA A 77 6.28 23.80 13.34
N ALA A 78 6.65 23.43 12.11
CA ALA A 78 7.95 23.72 11.52
C ALA A 78 7.98 25.15 10.92
N PRO A 79 9.14 25.83 10.91
CA PRO A 79 9.26 27.18 10.35
C PRO A 79 9.14 27.15 8.82
N GLU A 80 8.57 28.21 8.24
CA GLU A 80 8.38 28.37 6.78
C GLU A 80 9.70 28.40 6.00
N THR A 81 10.79 28.78 6.66
CA THR A 81 12.12 28.80 6.07
C THR A 81 12.72 27.40 5.94
N SER A 82 12.23 26.40 6.70
CA SER A 82 12.76 25.04 6.64
C SER A 82 12.42 24.37 5.30
N ASP A 83 13.42 23.75 4.70
CA ASP A 83 13.22 23.06 3.42
C ASP A 83 12.35 21.80 3.57
N TYR A 84 12.37 21.18 4.76
CA TYR A 84 11.44 20.10 5.11
C TYR A 84 9.98 20.55 4.98
N ARG A 85 9.59 21.69 5.59
CA ARG A 85 8.22 22.20 5.48
C ARG A 85 7.83 22.49 4.04
N LYS A 86 8.71 23.17 3.28
CA LYS A 86 8.45 23.48 1.86
C LYS A 86 8.22 22.23 1.03
N ALA A 87 9.03 21.18 1.22
CA ALA A 87 8.91 19.93 0.49
C ALA A 87 7.60 19.18 0.81
N VAL A 88 7.24 19.11 2.10
CA VAL A 88 6.00 18.46 2.55
C VAL A 88 4.77 19.22 2.05
N GLU A 89 4.77 20.56 2.16
CA GLU A 89 3.66 21.39 1.67
C GLU A 89 3.50 21.25 0.15
N ALA A 90 4.58 21.31 -0.63
CA ALA A 90 4.55 21.14 -2.08
C ALA A 90 4.00 19.76 -2.47
N THR A 91 4.45 18.70 -1.79
CA THR A 91 3.99 17.33 -2.03
C THR A 91 2.49 17.19 -1.72
N CYS A 92 2.05 17.71 -0.56
CA CYS A 92 0.64 17.62 -0.16
C CYS A 92 -0.27 18.43 -1.09
N GLN A 93 0.14 19.63 -1.48
CA GLN A 93 -0.62 20.48 -2.41
C GLN A 93 -0.73 19.83 -3.79
N TYR A 94 0.35 19.22 -4.30
CA TYR A 94 0.31 18.46 -5.55
C TYR A 94 -0.70 17.30 -5.46
N ARG A 95 -0.61 16.46 -4.43
CA ARG A 95 -1.53 15.32 -4.22
C ARG A 95 -2.98 15.79 -4.07
N LEU A 96 -3.24 16.86 -3.33
CA LEU A 96 -4.58 17.45 -3.20
C LEU A 96 -5.14 17.93 -4.54
N LYS A 97 -4.32 18.61 -5.34
CA LYS A 97 -4.72 19.08 -6.68
C LYS A 97 -5.10 17.91 -7.57
N VAL A 98 -4.34 16.82 -7.56
CA VAL A 98 -4.66 15.61 -8.33
C VAL A 98 -5.99 14.99 -7.87
N CYS A 99 -6.24 14.92 -6.56
CA CYS A 99 -7.51 14.45 -6.00
C CYS A 99 -8.72 15.32 -6.39
N GLN A 100 -8.51 16.63 -6.61
CA GLN A 100 -9.57 17.55 -7.03
C GLN A 100 -9.87 17.47 -8.53
N GLN A 101 -8.85 17.21 -9.35
CA GLN A 101 -8.95 17.17 -10.81
C GLN A 101 -9.52 15.84 -11.34
N ASN A 102 -9.44 14.77 -10.54
CA ASN A 102 -9.84 13.43 -10.95
C ASN A 102 -10.98 12.90 -10.08
N GLU A 103 -12.04 12.39 -10.71
CA GLU A 103 -13.21 11.90 -9.98
C GLU A 103 -13.05 10.47 -9.47
N SER A 104 -12.34 9.62 -10.21
CA SER A 104 -12.19 8.20 -9.89
C SER A 104 -10.85 7.90 -9.19
N ASP A 105 -10.89 6.96 -8.25
CA ASP A 105 -9.68 6.46 -7.58
C ASP A 105 -8.68 5.87 -8.59
N ALA A 106 -9.19 5.27 -9.68
CA ALA A 106 -8.38 4.77 -10.79
C ALA A 106 -7.50 5.84 -11.42
N ALA A 107 -8.10 6.96 -11.81
CA ALA A 107 -7.39 8.06 -12.44
C ALA A 107 -6.40 8.75 -11.47
N ILE A 108 -6.75 8.85 -10.19
CA ILE A 108 -5.83 9.42 -9.19
C ILE A 108 -4.59 8.53 -9.03
N GLU A 109 -4.77 7.22 -8.86
CA GLU A 109 -3.64 6.29 -8.69
C GLU A 109 -2.75 6.22 -9.94
N GLU A 110 -3.33 6.37 -11.14
CA GLU A 110 -2.56 6.43 -12.39
C GLU A 110 -1.68 7.70 -12.48
N VAL A 111 -2.20 8.86 -12.07
CA VAL A 111 -1.44 10.11 -12.09
C VAL A 111 -0.37 10.16 -10.98
N LEU A 112 -0.67 9.59 -9.81
CA LEU A 112 0.26 9.56 -8.68
C LEU A 112 1.22 8.37 -8.70
N ASP A 113 1.00 7.40 -9.60
CA ASP A 113 1.74 6.14 -9.70
C ASP A 113 1.85 5.40 -8.36
N ALA A 114 0.75 5.41 -7.59
CA ALA A 114 0.70 4.86 -6.24
C ALA A 114 -0.74 4.53 -5.84
N HIS A 115 -0.93 3.52 -4.97
CA HIS A 115 -2.26 3.17 -4.48
C HIS A 115 -2.73 4.12 -3.37
N LEU A 116 -4.02 4.49 -3.36
CA LEU A 116 -4.53 5.49 -2.40
C LEU A 116 -4.36 5.03 -0.95
N GLU A 117 -4.51 3.74 -0.69
CA GLU A 117 -4.35 3.18 0.66
C GLU A 117 -2.92 3.34 1.18
N GLU A 118 -1.93 3.25 0.30
CA GLU A 118 -0.51 3.46 0.64
C GLU A 118 -0.26 4.91 0.96
N LEU A 119 -0.76 5.81 0.10
CA LEU A 119 -0.66 7.25 0.30
C LEU A 119 -1.33 7.71 1.61
N ILE A 120 -2.47 7.12 1.99
CA ILE A 120 -3.12 7.41 3.27
C ILE A 120 -2.21 6.99 4.44
N LYS A 121 -1.58 5.82 4.34
CA LYS A 121 -0.65 5.35 5.37
C LYS A 121 0.59 6.24 5.44
N GLU A 122 1.17 6.61 4.31
CA GLU A 122 2.28 7.58 4.23
C GLU A 122 1.90 8.88 4.91
N CYS A 123 0.73 9.46 4.63
CA CYS A 123 0.30 10.71 5.24
C CYS A 123 0.19 10.58 6.77
N LYS A 124 -0.30 9.45 7.29
CA LYS A 124 -0.38 9.22 8.74
C LYS A 124 1.00 9.12 9.38
N GLU A 125 1.95 8.45 8.74
CA GLU A 125 3.33 8.39 9.23
C GLU A 125 4.02 9.76 9.11
N GLU A 126 3.75 10.52 8.04
CA GLU A 126 4.28 11.87 7.85
C GLU A 126 3.75 12.84 8.91
N ALA A 127 2.46 12.76 9.29
CA ALA A 127 1.91 13.58 10.37
C ALA A 127 2.58 13.28 11.73
N ARG A 128 2.89 12.01 12.00
CA ARG A 128 3.66 11.59 13.19
C ARG A 128 5.10 12.10 13.11
N LEU A 129 5.73 11.96 11.95
CA LEU A 129 7.09 12.44 11.71
C LEU A 129 7.18 13.96 11.89
N ALA A 130 6.24 14.73 11.33
CA ALA A 130 6.20 16.18 11.47
C ALA A 130 6.14 16.60 12.96
N THR A 131 5.37 15.88 13.78
CA THR A 131 5.32 16.09 15.23
C THR A 131 6.67 15.80 15.90
N TYR A 132 7.33 14.70 15.51
CA TYR A 132 8.65 14.33 16.02
C TYR A 132 9.73 15.35 15.63
N ILE A 133 9.78 15.74 14.35
CA ILE A 133 10.72 16.71 13.80
C ILE A 133 10.52 18.09 14.44
N ALA A 134 9.27 18.50 14.71
CA ALA A 134 9.00 19.73 15.44
C ALA A 134 9.64 19.75 16.84
N GLY A 135 9.74 18.59 17.50
CA GLY A 135 10.42 18.43 18.77
C GLY A 135 11.94 18.47 18.66
N THR A 136 12.53 17.85 17.63
CA THR A 136 13.99 17.75 17.46
C THR A 136 14.62 18.94 16.75
N LYS A 137 13.84 19.70 15.97
CA LYS A 137 14.24 20.93 15.25
C LYS A 137 15.53 20.77 14.42
N PRO A 138 15.58 19.84 13.44
CA PRO A 138 16.78 19.57 12.66
C PRO A 138 17.23 20.73 11.75
N TRP A 139 16.38 21.74 11.56
CA TRP A 139 16.70 22.96 10.82
C TRP A 139 17.57 23.95 11.59
N ASP A 140 17.79 23.74 12.89
CA ASP A 140 18.65 24.60 13.71
C ASP A 140 20.11 24.11 13.62
N VAL A 141 20.77 24.44 12.50
CA VAL A 141 22.15 24.03 12.21
C VAL A 141 23.12 25.10 12.73
N PRO A 142 24.13 24.76 13.55
CA PRO A 142 25.15 25.70 14.01
C PRO A 142 25.90 26.34 12.83
N ALA A 143 26.24 27.62 12.95
CA ALA A 143 26.89 28.38 11.88
C ALA A 143 28.31 27.87 11.54
N ASP A 144 28.96 27.18 12.48
CA ASP A 144 30.28 26.56 12.34
C ASP A 144 30.23 25.12 11.83
N TYR A 145 29.03 24.56 11.62
CA TYR A 145 28.86 23.21 11.14
C TYR A 145 29.15 23.12 9.64
N ALA A 146 30.17 22.34 9.27
CA ALA A 146 30.55 22.08 7.90
C ALA A 146 30.39 20.58 7.57
N VAL A 147 29.68 20.28 6.49
CA VAL A 147 29.53 18.91 5.97
C VAL A 147 30.61 18.65 4.93
N PRO A 148 31.50 17.65 5.09
CA PRO A 148 32.46 17.30 4.06
C PRO A 148 31.72 16.68 2.87
N VAL A 149 31.68 17.40 1.76
CA VAL A 149 31.16 16.89 0.48
C VAL A 149 32.30 16.19 -0.24
N VAL A 150 32.16 14.88 -0.44
CA VAL A 150 33.13 14.07 -1.18
C VAL A 150 32.49 13.66 -2.49
N ASP A 151 33.03 14.19 -3.59
CA ASP A 151 32.59 13.82 -4.92
C ASP A 151 33.11 12.42 -5.28
N TYR A 152 32.25 11.62 -5.90
CA TYR A 152 32.68 10.36 -6.48
C TYR A 152 33.69 10.63 -7.58
N GLN A 153 34.86 10.00 -7.48
CA GLN A 153 35.86 9.97 -8.53
C GLN A 153 35.96 8.55 -9.08
N ASP A 154 35.82 8.41 -10.40
CA ASP A 154 36.04 7.14 -11.07
C ASP A 154 37.51 6.73 -10.92
N ALA A 155 37.75 5.46 -10.58
CA ALA A 155 39.07 4.89 -10.39
C ALA A 155 39.92 5.01 -11.67
N ALA A 156 39.31 4.90 -12.86
CA ALA A 156 40.03 5.04 -14.13
C ALA A 156 40.65 6.43 -14.29
N ALA A 157 39.90 7.49 -13.96
CA ALA A 157 40.39 8.87 -14.04
C ALA A 157 41.56 9.14 -13.09
N VAL A 158 41.54 8.55 -11.90
CA VAL A 158 42.61 8.69 -10.89
C VAL A 158 43.88 7.93 -11.27
N LEU A 159 43.73 6.76 -11.91
CA LEU A 159 44.87 5.92 -12.31
C LEU A 159 45.57 6.45 -13.57
N GLU A 160 44.82 6.97 -14.55
CA GLU A 160 45.41 7.57 -15.76
C GLU A 160 46.08 8.92 -15.46
N ALA A 161 45.58 9.71 -14.52
CA ALA A 161 46.21 10.96 -14.09
C ALA A 161 47.54 10.77 -13.33
N LYS A 162 47.88 9.55 -12.93
CA LYS A 162 49.12 9.20 -12.21
C LYS A 162 50.21 8.59 -13.11
N LYS A 163 49.92 8.29 -14.37
CA LYS A 163 50.89 7.83 -15.37
C LYS A 163 51.54 9.02 -16.08
#